data_AF-A0A936E4E1-F1
#
_entry.id   AF-A0A936E4E1-F1
#
_cell.length_a   1.000
_cell.length_b   1.000
_cell.length_c   1.000
_cell.angle_alpha   90.00
_cell.angle_beta   90.00
_cell.angle_gamma   90.00
#
_symmetry.space_group_name_H-M   'P 1'
#
loop_
_entity.id
_entity.type
_entity.pdbx_description
1 polymer ?
#
loop_
_entity_poly.entity_id
_entity_poly.type
_entity_poly.pdbx_seq_one_letter_code
_entity_poly.pdbx_strand_id
1 'polypeptide(L)'
;MRNTLIPVGTFIVGFIIGLVIFGWWLTPVEYTGAGPQHLHPTDQGRYLQNLAALYAYHPDRAFQAQNIQAGFANWPEALDAICARATEVEASGQQGANVVAQQLRDLATVVDANGCAAVVAPEPSSGSLWQICLYGLGLLLALGLVAYFWSQRGSGSAEANKPATPRVMVMPDAPPAMEANESGEMSGVTPIASYRTTYNHGNPAFDDSFSIETPAGDFLGECGVSISESIGSGASKAATAMEVWLFDKNDIRTITKVAMSDHAYFDDAIRAKLSPKGEPVLARPDEVVVLETAALIVNARITQMAYGNDPNLPDKGYFDNFAVEISVWAKDDAPTGGGPAMNFDDF
;
A
#
# COMPACT_ATOMS: atom_id res chain seq x y z
N MET A 1 39.65 36.80 -0.52
CA MET A 1 39.25 35.44 -0.11
C MET A 1 39.30 35.20 1.41
N ARG A 2 40.09 35.93 2.21
CA ARG A 2 40.21 35.68 3.67
C ARG A 2 39.03 36.20 4.52
N ASN A 3 38.24 37.16 4.02
CA ASN A 3 37.10 37.74 4.77
C ASN A 3 35.80 36.90 4.74
N THR A 4 35.67 35.93 3.84
CA THR A 4 34.47 35.07 3.74
C THR A 4 34.59 33.76 4.52
N LEU A 5 35.78 33.40 4.99
CA LEU A 5 36.01 32.17 5.77
C LEU A 5 35.53 32.30 7.22
N ILE A 6 35.62 33.50 7.79
CA ILE A 6 35.18 33.79 9.16
C ILE A 6 33.65 33.58 9.33
N PRO A 7 32.77 34.15 8.49
CA PRO A 7 31.32 33.96 8.66
C PRO A 7 30.87 32.51 8.45
N VAL A 8 31.51 31.78 7.53
CA VAL A 8 31.23 30.35 7.31
C VAL A 8 31.65 29.52 8.51
N GLY A 9 32.83 29.78 9.07
CA GLY A 9 33.30 29.11 10.28
C GLY A 9 32.36 29.33 11.47
N THR A 10 31.90 30.57 11.70
CA THR A 10 30.95 30.87 12.79
C THR A 10 29.58 30.21 12.58
N PHE A 11 29.11 30.10 11.34
CA PHE A 11 27.85 29.40 11.05
C PHE A 11 27.95 27.91 11.36
N ILE A 12 29.04 27.26 10.95
CA ILE A 12 29.27 25.83 11.20
C ILE A 12 29.34 25.55 12.70
N VAL A 13 30.06 26.39 13.45
CA VAL A 13 30.16 26.25 14.92
C VAL A 13 28.79 26.46 15.58
N GLY A 14 28.04 27.47 15.16
CA GLY A 14 26.67 27.70 15.65
C GLY A 14 25.73 26.54 15.34
N PHE A 15 25.83 25.95 14.14
CA PHE A 15 25.04 24.80 13.75
C PHE A 15 25.36 23.55 14.57
N ILE A 16 26.64 23.27 14.82
CA ILE A 16 27.07 22.15 15.67
C ILE A 16 26.58 22.34 17.11
N ILE A 17 26.70 23.55 17.65
CA ILE A 17 26.21 23.87 18.99
C ILE A 17 24.68 23.70 19.06
N GLY A 18 23.95 24.22 18.08
CA GLY A 18 22.50 24.05 17.97
C GLY A 18 22.09 22.58 17.91
N LEU A 19 22.72 21.81 17.03
CA LEU A 19 22.34 20.42 16.82
C LEU A 19 22.73 19.55 18.01
N VAL A 20 23.96 19.64 18.51
CA VAL A 20 24.47 18.72 19.55
C VAL A 20 24.02 19.13 20.94
N ILE A 21 24.15 20.42 21.31
CA ILE A 21 23.83 20.86 22.67
C ILE A 21 22.32 21.03 22.82
N PHE A 22 21.66 21.74 21.91
CA PHE A 22 20.22 21.93 22.03
C PHE A 22 19.41 20.71 21.58
N GLY A 23 19.80 20.05 20.49
CA GLY A 23 19.02 18.92 19.96
C GLY A 23 19.12 17.62 20.75
N TRP A 24 20.27 17.33 21.38
CA TRP A 24 20.50 16.04 22.04
C TRP A 24 20.79 16.14 23.55
N TRP A 25 21.45 17.21 24.01
CA TRP A 25 21.81 17.34 25.43
C TRP A 25 20.72 18.04 26.26
N LEU A 26 20.08 19.08 25.73
CA LEU A 26 19.00 19.81 26.40
C LEU A 26 17.63 19.13 26.28
N THR A 27 17.40 18.42 25.16
CA THR A 27 16.16 17.68 24.88
C THR A 27 16.46 16.20 24.66
N PRO A 28 16.74 15.41 25.72
CA PRO A 28 16.90 13.97 25.56
C PRO A 28 15.60 13.39 24.98
N VAL A 29 15.71 12.75 23.83
CA VAL A 29 14.59 12.04 23.20
C VAL A 29 14.34 10.76 24.00
N GLU A 30 13.31 10.79 24.84
CA GLU A 30 12.80 9.58 25.48
C GLU A 30 11.92 8.83 24.48
N TYR A 31 12.42 7.71 23.96
CA TYR A 31 11.61 6.78 23.19
C TYR A 31 10.70 6.03 24.17
N THR A 32 9.49 6.53 24.37
CA THR A 32 8.45 5.76 25.07
C THR A 32 7.99 4.64 24.15
N GLY A 33 7.88 3.42 24.68
CA GLY A 33 7.59 2.23 23.87
C GLY A 33 6.28 2.38 23.08
N ALA A 34 6.32 2.05 21.80
CA ALA A 34 5.12 1.99 20.96
C ALA A 34 4.25 0.79 21.39
N GLY A 35 3.18 1.08 22.14
CA GLY A 35 2.12 0.10 22.44
C GLY A 35 1.13 -0.12 21.28
N PRO A 36 0.22 -1.11 21.38
CA PRO A 36 -0.77 -1.44 20.35
C PRO A 36 -1.63 -0.27 19.87
N GLN A 37 -1.87 0.71 20.73
CA GLN A 37 -2.60 1.95 20.41
C GLN A 37 -1.91 2.83 19.34
N HIS A 38 -0.61 2.64 19.11
CA HIS A 38 0.16 3.40 18.11
C HIS A 38 0.27 2.68 16.76
N LEU A 39 -0.31 1.49 16.63
CA LEU A 39 -0.35 0.77 15.35
C LEU A 39 -1.26 1.48 14.35
N HIS A 40 -1.00 1.28 13.06
CA HIS A 40 -1.92 1.71 12.01
C HIS A 40 -3.29 1.03 12.19
N PRO A 41 -4.44 1.68 11.88
CA PRO A 41 -5.78 1.13 12.14
C PRO A 41 -5.99 -0.31 11.63
N THR A 42 -5.47 -0.62 10.45
CA THR A 42 -5.52 -1.98 9.87
C THR A 42 -4.78 -3.01 10.74
N ASP A 43 -3.62 -2.64 11.28
CA ASP A 43 -2.80 -3.53 12.11
C ASP A 43 -3.33 -3.63 13.53
N GLN A 44 -3.98 -2.58 14.06
CA GLN A 44 -4.76 -2.66 15.28
C GLN A 44 -5.86 -3.73 15.15
N GLY A 45 -6.61 -3.71 14.05
CA GLY A 45 -7.65 -4.71 13.79
C GLY A 45 -7.12 -6.15 13.74
N ARG A 46 -5.97 -6.38 13.09
CA ARG A 46 -5.30 -7.69 13.06
C ARG A 46 -4.78 -8.11 14.43
N TYR A 47 -4.18 -7.19 15.17
CA TYR A 47 -3.70 -7.42 16.53
C TYR A 47 -4.85 -7.89 17.44
N LEU A 48 -5.99 -7.20 17.42
CA LEU A 48 -7.16 -7.54 18.22
C LEU A 48 -7.77 -8.89 17.82
N GLN A 49 -7.83 -9.21 16.52
CA GLN A 49 -8.29 -10.51 16.04
C GLN A 49 -7.40 -11.66 16.52
N ASN A 50 -6.08 -11.50 16.39
CA ASN A 50 -5.13 -12.51 16.85
C ASN A 50 -5.18 -12.68 18.37
N LEU A 51 -5.30 -11.58 19.11
CA LEU A 51 -5.45 -11.61 20.57
C LEU A 51 -6.74 -12.31 21.00
N ALA A 52 -7.85 -12.06 20.31
CA ALA A 52 -9.12 -12.73 20.56
C ALA A 52 -9.06 -14.24 20.27
N ALA A 53 -8.41 -14.63 19.16
CA ALA A 53 -8.19 -16.04 18.81
C ALA A 53 -7.30 -16.76 19.84
N LEU A 54 -6.22 -16.12 20.29
CA LEU A 54 -5.35 -16.65 21.35
C LEU A 54 -6.11 -16.80 22.66
N TYR A 55 -6.87 -15.76 23.05
CA TYR A 55 -7.72 -15.83 24.24
C TYR A 55 -8.71 -16.99 24.14
N ALA A 56 -9.34 -17.19 22.97
CA ALA A 56 -10.29 -18.27 22.73
C ALA A 56 -9.68 -19.68 22.86
N TYR A 57 -8.40 -19.84 22.53
CA TYR A 57 -7.72 -21.14 22.50
C TYR A 57 -7.26 -21.63 23.88
N HIS A 58 -6.89 -20.74 24.80
CA HIS A 58 -6.25 -21.15 26.05
C HIS A 58 -7.24 -21.62 27.15
N PRO A 59 -6.93 -22.72 27.87
CA PRO A 59 -7.78 -23.22 28.95
C PRO A 59 -7.66 -22.38 30.23
N ASP A 60 -6.55 -21.67 30.45
CA ASP A 60 -6.33 -20.80 31.62
C ASP A 60 -6.77 -19.35 31.33
N ARG A 61 -8.10 -19.17 31.29
CA ARG A 61 -8.73 -17.88 30.94
C ARG A 61 -8.49 -16.79 31.99
N ALA A 62 -8.29 -17.15 33.26
CA ALA A 62 -8.16 -16.20 34.36
C ALA A 62 -6.82 -15.46 34.33
N PHE A 63 -5.71 -16.18 34.15
CA PHE A 63 -4.38 -15.57 34.04
C PHE A 63 -4.26 -14.71 32.78
N GLN A 64 -4.82 -15.17 31.66
CA GLN A 64 -4.81 -14.42 30.41
C GLN A 64 -5.67 -13.15 30.48
N ALA A 65 -6.82 -13.21 31.14
CA ALA A 65 -7.66 -12.03 31.34
C ALA A 65 -6.90 -10.91 32.08
N GLN A 66 -6.13 -11.26 33.12
CA GLN A 66 -5.31 -10.29 33.85
C GLN A 66 -4.21 -9.66 32.98
N ASN A 67 -3.52 -10.47 32.18
CA ASN A 67 -2.47 -9.97 31.28
C ASN A 67 -3.03 -9.08 30.17
N ILE A 68 -4.19 -9.45 29.63
CA ILE A 68 -4.90 -8.68 28.61
C ILE A 68 -5.32 -7.32 29.18
N GLN A 69 -5.91 -7.29 30.37
CA GLN A 69 -6.26 -6.03 31.06
C GLN A 69 -5.04 -5.14 31.30
N ALA A 70 -3.92 -5.72 31.73
CA ALA A 70 -2.68 -4.98 31.93
C ALA A 70 -2.13 -4.43 30.59
N GLY A 71 -2.22 -5.20 29.50
CA GLY A 71 -1.79 -4.78 28.16
C GLY A 71 -2.62 -3.64 27.58
N PHE A 72 -3.90 -3.55 27.94
CA PHE A 72 -4.79 -2.47 27.51
C PHE A 72 -4.79 -1.24 28.43
N ALA A 73 -4.03 -1.24 29.54
CA ALA A 73 -4.03 -0.13 30.50
C ALA A 73 -3.67 1.24 29.89
N ASN A 74 -2.87 1.25 28.81
CA ASN A 74 -2.45 2.46 28.10
C ASN A 74 -3.24 2.72 26.80
N TRP A 75 -4.36 2.01 26.61
CA TRP A 75 -5.22 2.14 25.43
C TRP A 75 -6.70 2.28 25.87
N PRO A 76 -7.14 3.48 26.26
CA PRO A 76 -8.49 3.70 26.78
C PRO A 76 -9.59 3.41 25.74
N GLU A 77 -9.31 3.60 24.45
CA GLU A 77 -10.23 3.33 23.34
C GLU A 77 -10.19 1.86 22.88
N ALA A 78 -9.49 0.97 23.59
CA ALA A 78 -9.37 -0.44 23.19
C ALA A 78 -10.73 -1.14 23.10
N LEU A 79 -11.65 -0.84 24.02
CA LEU A 79 -12.98 -1.42 24.02
C LEU A 79 -13.76 -1.02 22.76
N ASP A 80 -13.72 0.25 22.38
CA ASP A 80 -14.35 0.76 21.16
C ASP A 80 -13.75 0.10 19.92
N ALA A 81 -12.42 -0.03 19.87
CA ALA A 81 -11.72 -0.67 18.75
C ALA A 81 -12.07 -2.17 18.61
N ILE A 82 -12.16 -2.90 19.72
CA ILE A 82 -12.57 -4.33 19.73
C ILE A 82 -14.00 -4.47 19.18
N CYS A 83 -14.91 -3.62 19.66
CA CYS A 83 -16.32 -3.71 19.31
C CYS A 83 -16.61 -3.25 17.87
N ALA A 84 -15.93 -2.20 17.40
CA ALA A 84 -15.95 -1.79 16.00
C ALA A 84 -15.40 -2.90 15.10
N ARG A 85 -14.33 -3.57 15.51
CA ARG A 85 -13.78 -4.68 14.72
C ARG A 85 -14.72 -5.88 14.68
N ALA A 86 -15.42 -6.18 15.78
CA ALA A 86 -16.40 -7.26 15.82
C ALA A 86 -17.56 -7.02 14.84
N THR A 87 -18.08 -5.79 14.76
CA THR A 87 -19.17 -5.43 13.83
C THR A 87 -18.70 -5.42 12.37
N GLU A 88 -17.50 -4.92 12.08
CA GLU A 88 -16.90 -4.97 10.75
C GLU A 88 -16.73 -6.40 10.24
N VAL A 89 -16.21 -7.30 11.10
CA VAL A 89 -16.00 -8.70 10.73
C VAL A 89 -17.33 -9.39 10.48
N GLU A 90 -18.32 -9.19 11.35
CA GLU A 90 -19.66 -9.76 11.17
C GLU A 90 -20.33 -9.26 9.89
N ALA A 91 -20.16 -7.97 9.57
CA ALA A 91 -20.67 -7.37 8.34
C ALA A 91 -19.97 -7.86 7.06
N SER A 92 -18.74 -8.39 7.17
CA SER A 92 -17.96 -8.84 6.00
C SER A 92 -18.57 -10.05 5.27
N GLY A 93 -19.41 -10.84 5.95
CA GLY A 93 -20.03 -12.03 5.37
C GLY A 93 -19.06 -13.18 5.02
N GLN A 94 -17.80 -13.08 5.43
CA GLN A 94 -16.80 -14.12 5.19
C GLN A 94 -17.12 -15.42 5.96
N GLN A 95 -16.73 -16.57 5.42
CA GLN A 95 -16.89 -17.85 6.12
C GLN A 95 -16.12 -17.81 7.45
N GLY A 96 -16.82 -18.09 8.56
CA GLY A 96 -16.25 -18.02 9.92
C GLY A 96 -16.26 -16.62 10.56
N ALA A 97 -16.74 -15.58 9.87
CA ALA A 97 -16.87 -14.22 10.40
C ALA A 97 -17.62 -14.18 11.74
N ASN A 98 -18.73 -14.92 11.87
CA ASN A 98 -19.52 -14.98 13.10
C ASN A 98 -18.70 -15.53 14.29
N VAL A 99 -17.80 -16.49 14.04
CA VAL A 99 -16.95 -17.07 15.09
C VAL A 99 -15.91 -16.05 15.53
N VAL A 100 -15.26 -15.38 14.59
CA VAL A 100 -14.25 -14.35 14.89
C VAL A 100 -14.89 -13.15 15.58
N ALA A 101 -16.07 -12.71 15.14
CA ALA A 101 -16.84 -11.65 15.79
C ALA A 101 -17.23 -12.02 17.22
N GLN A 102 -17.63 -13.28 17.46
CA GLN A 102 -17.91 -13.77 18.81
C GLN A 102 -16.66 -13.78 19.69
N GLN A 103 -15.51 -14.23 19.17
CA GLN A 103 -14.24 -14.20 19.92
C GLN A 103 -13.84 -12.78 20.32
N LEU A 104 -14.04 -11.80 19.43
CA LEU A 104 -13.80 -10.38 19.73
C LEU A 104 -14.76 -9.87 20.81
N ARG A 105 -16.03 -10.27 20.78
CA ARG A 105 -17.01 -9.94 21.83
C ARG A 105 -16.64 -10.56 23.17
N ASP A 106 -16.17 -11.80 23.17
CA ASP A 106 -15.69 -12.48 24.37
C ASP A 106 -14.45 -11.75 24.93
N LEU A 107 -13.54 -11.30 24.06
CA LEU A 107 -12.39 -10.46 24.46
C LEU A 107 -12.85 -9.12 25.04
N ALA A 108 -13.90 -8.50 24.51
CA ALA A 108 -14.43 -7.24 25.05
C ALA A 108 -14.89 -7.39 26.51
N THR A 109 -15.44 -8.55 26.90
CA THR A 109 -15.86 -8.82 28.29
C THR A 109 -14.69 -8.88 29.28
N VAL A 110 -13.46 -9.11 28.79
CA VAL A 110 -12.24 -9.05 29.60
C VAL A 110 -11.84 -7.62 29.89
N VAL A 111 -12.08 -6.71 28.95
CA VAL A 111 -11.72 -5.30 29.07
C VAL A 111 -12.75 -4.54 29.91
N ASP A 112 -14.05 -4.81 29.68
CA ASP A 112 -15.16 -4.26 30.47
C ASP A 112 -16.18 -5.35 30.75
N ALA A 113 -16.70 -5.43 31.98
CA ALA A 113 -17.66 -6.47 32.36
C ALA A 113 -18.97 -6.44 31.54
N ASN A 114 -19.32 -5.28 30.96
CA ASN A 114 -20.48 -5.13 30.08
C ASN A 114 -20.13 -5.38 28.60
N GLY A 115 -18.87 -5.68 28.28
CA GLY A 115 -18.38 -5.89 26.93
C GLY A 115 -18.77 -4.76 25.98
N CYS A 116 -19.19 -5.11 24.76
CA CYS A 116 -19.59 -4.11 23.76
C CYS A 116 -20.88 -3.36 24.09
N ALA A 117 -21.61 -3.72 25.15
CA ALA A 117 -22.75 -2.92 25.61
C ALA A 117 -22.33 -1.66 26.38
N ALA A 118 -21.08 -1.57 26.85
CA ALA A 118 -20.53 -0.36 27.47
C ALA A 118 -20.13 0.71 26.43
N VAL A 119 -19.97 0.34 25.15
CA VAL A 119 -19.69 1.29 24.08
C VAL A 119 -20.98 2.06 23.78
N VAL A 120 -21.05 3.28 24.31
CA VAL A 120 -22.15 4.20 24.00
C VAL A 120 -22.00 4.58 22.52
N ALA A 121 -23.00 4.27 21.71
CA ALA A 121 -23.04 4.69 20.31
C ALA A 121 -22.75 6.20 20.27
N PRO A 122 -21.78 6.66 19.44
CA PRO A 122 -21.52 8.08 19.33
C PRO A 122 -22.83 8.73 18.90
N GLU A 123 -23.37 9.62 19.75
CA GLU A 123 -24.35 10.59 19.30
C GLU A 123 -23.79 11.18 18.00
N PRO A 124 -24.59 11.28 16.92
CA PRO A 124 -24.14 11.97 15.73
C PRO A 124 -23.79 13.37 16.18
N SER A 125 -22.49 13.61 16.40
CA SER A 125 -21.97 14.93 16.59
C SER A 125 -22.36 15.63 15.30
N SER A 126 -23.38 16.46 15.40
CA SER A 126 -23.79 17.37 14.36
C SER A 126 -22.64 18.36 14.27
N GLY A 127 -21.59 17.90 13.58
CA GLY A 127 -20.42 18.64 13.21
C GLY A 127 -20.93 19.91 12.59
N SER A 128 -20.76 20.96 13.37
CA SER A 128 -21.36 22.25 13.26
C SER A 128 -21.26 22.83 11.84
N LEU A 129 -22.25 22.52 10.99
CA LEU A 129 -22.41 23.16 9.68
C LEU A 129 -22.50 24.68 9.82
N TRP A 130 -22.96 25.18 10.98
CA TRP A 130 -22.97 26.61 11.27
C TRP A 130 -21.56 27.19 11.47
N GLN A 131 -20.59 26.43 12.03
CA GLN A 131 -19.18 26.87 12.09
C GLN A 131 -18.55 26.91 10.69
N ILE A 132 -18.83 25.92 9.83
CA ILE A 132 -18.35 25.92 8.43
C ILE A 132 -18.98 27.07 7.65
N CYS A 133 -20.27 27.35 7.84
CA CYS A 133 -20.95 28.50 7.26
C CYS A 133 -20.43 29.83 7.80
N LEU A 134 -20.04 29.92 9.08
CA LEU A 134 -19.44 31.13 9.64
C LEU A 134 -18.04 31.40 9.06
N TYR A 135 -17.20 30.38 8.96
CA TYR A 135 -15.87 30.54 8.34
C TYR A 135 -15.99 30.80 6.84
N GLY A 136 -16.93 30.15 6.15
CA GLY A 136 -17.24 30.41 4.74
C GLY A 136 -17.77 31.82 4.49
N LEU A 137 -18.71 32.30 5.31
CA LEU A 137 -19.24 33.66 5.24
C LEU A 137 -18.15 34.68 5.60
N GLY A 138 -17.32 34.40 6.61
CA GLY A 138 -16.18 35.23 6.98
C GLY A 138 -15.16 35.36 5.85
N LEU A 139 -14.86 34.26 5.16
CA LEU A 139 -13.97 34.24 3.99
C LEU A 139 -14.57 35.00 2.80
N LEU A 140 -15.87 34.87 2.55
CA LEU A 140 -16.57 35.62 1.50
C LEU A 140 -16.63 37.13 1.80
N LEU A 141 -16.83 37.52 3.06
CA LEU A 141 -16.78 38.92 3.48
C LEU A 141 -15.37 39.50 3.40
N ALA A 142 -14.34 38.72 3.76
CA ALA A 142 -12.94 39.11 3.61
C ALA A 142 -12.56 39.28 2.13
N LEU A 143 -12.95 38.33 1.27
CA LEU A 143 -12.74 38.43 -0.19
C LEU A 143 -13.52 39.61 -0.80
N GLY A 144 -14.74 39.88 -0.32
CA GLY A 144 -15.53 41.04 -0.72
C GLY A 144 -14.89 42.37 -0.34
N LEU A 145 -14.32 42.48 0.87
CA LEU A 145 -13.58 43.67 1.33
C LEU A 145 -12.28 43.89 0.54
N VAL A 146 -11.56 42.82 0.21
CA VAL A 146 -10.36 42.89 -0.64
C VAL A 146 -10.72 43.33 -2.06
N ALA A 147 -11.78 42.76 -2.65
CA ALA A 147 -12.26 43.15 -3.98
C ALA A 147 -12.76 44.60 -4.03
N TYR A 148 -13.42 45.08 -2.96
CA TYR A 148 -13.85 46.48 -2.83
C TYR A 148 -12.67 47.45 -2.71
N PHE A 149 -11.62 47.08 -1.97
CA PHE A 149 -10.39 47.88 -1.88
C PHE A 149 -9.57 47.86 -3.18
N TRP A 150 -9.62 46.76 -3.94
CA TRP A 150 -9.02 46.68 -5.27
C TRP A 150 -9.80 47.47 -6.32
N SER A 151 -11.13 47.56 -6.23
CA SER A 151 -11.94 48.30 -7.20
C SER A 151 -11.90 49.83 -7.01
N GLN A 152 -11.54 50.32 -5.82
CA GLN A 152 -11.32 51.77 -5.61
C GLN A 152 -9.95 52.26 -6.10
N ARG A 153 -9.04 51.34 -6.50
CA ARG A 153 -7.72 51.70 -7.00
C ARG A 153 -7.71 51.74 -8.53
N GLY A 154 -8.35 52.78 -9.07
CA GLY A 154 -7.96 53.47 -10.30
C GLY A 154 -7.80 52.65 -11.59
N SER A 155 -8.84 52.70 -12.41
CA SER A 155 -8.87 52.88 -13.88
C SER A 155 -7.66 52.49 -14.74
N GLY A 156 -7.91 51.63 -15.73
CA GLY A 156 -7.10 51.52 -16.96
C GLY A 156 -7.77 50.60 -17.98
N SER A 157 -8.29 51.18 -19.05
CA SER A 157 -9.06 50.58 -20.15
C SER A 157 -8.39 49.41 -20.87
N ALA A 158 -9.18 48.46 -21.38
CA ALA A 158 -9.24 48.16 -22.82
C ALA A 158 -10.33 47.11 -23.15
N GLU A 159 -10.87 47.30 -24.34
CA GLU A 159 -12.07 46.74 -24.95
C GLU A 159 -12.04 45.24 -25.32
N ALA A 160 -13.28 44.71 -25.41
CA ALA A 160 -13.84 43.82 -26.43
C ALA A 160 -13.09 42.54 -26.83
N ASN A 161 -13.73 41.37 -26.65
CA ASN A 161 -14.61 40.80 -27.69
C ASN A 161 -15.26 39.49 -27.17
N LYS A 162 -16.55 39.30 -27.43
CA LYS A 162 -17.25 38.00 -27.38
C LYS A 162 -17.59 37.65 -28.83
N PRO A 163 -17.52 36.38 -29.22
CA PRO A 163 -18.78 35.63 -29.22
C PRO A 163 -18.66 34.20 -28.66
N ALA A 164 -19.80 33.74 -28.18
CA ALA A 164 -20.05 32.39 -27.71
C ALA A 164 -20.24 31.40 -28.87
N THR A 165 -19.91 30.13 -28.66
CA THR A 165 -20.62 29.00 -29.25
C THR A 165 -20.42 27.75 -28.37
N PRO A 166 -21.40 26.85 -28.30
CA PRO A 166 -21.51 25.82 -27.28
C PRO A 166 -20.73 24.56 -27.69
N ARG A 167 -20.10 23.88 -26.72
CA ARG A 167 -19.62 22.50 -26.93
C ARG A 167 -20.29 21.56 -25.93
N VAL A 168 -21.37 20.97 -26.44
CA VAL A 168 -21.76 19.56 -26.40
C VAL A 168 -20.98 18.69 -25.40
N MET A 169 -21.73 18.16 -24.45
CA MET A 169 -21.41 16.99 -23.62
C MET A 169 -21.35 15.75 -24.53
N VAL A 170 -20.21 15.07 -24.57
CA VAL A 170 -20.08 13.76 -25.20
C VAL A 170 -19.58 12.79 -24.13
N MET A 171 -20.46 11.88 -23.72
CA MET A 171 -20.08 10.61 -23.09
C MET A 171 -19.32 9.77 -24.11
N PRO A 172 -18.25 9.07 -23.73
CA PRO A 172 -17.88 7.84 -24.40
C PRO A 172 -18.61 6.66 -23.74
N ASP A 173 -19.40 5.98 -24.56
CA ASP A 173 -19.90 4.63 -24.34
C ASP A 173 -18.74 3.64 -24.15
N ALA A 174 -18.96 2.69 -23.23
CA ALA A 174 -18.63 1.26 -23.26
C ALA A 174 -17.18 0.78 -23.62
N PRO A 175 -16.71 -0.31 -22.97
CA PRO A 175 -15.31 -0.75 -22.98
C PRO A 175 -14.89 -1.39 -24.31
N PRO A 176 -13.60 -1.34 -24.69
CA PRO A 176 -13.10 -2.18 -25.76
C PRO A 176 -13.10 -3.65 -25.32
N ALA A 177 -13.79 -4.45 -26.12
CA ALA A 177 -13.79 -5.89 -26.10
C ALA A 177 -12.38 -6.46 -26.33
N MET A 178 -12.17 -7.63 -25.74
CA MET A 178 -11.05 -8.53 -26.00
C MET A 178 -10.85 -8.74 -27.50
N GLU A 179 -9.63 -8.50 -27.98
CA GLU A 179 -9.12 -9.14 -29.19
C GLU A 179 -8.05 -10.16 -28.76
N ALA A 180 -8.44 -11.42 -28.82
CA ALA A 180 -7.51 -12.54 -28.78
C ALA A 180 -6.72 -12.54 -30.08
N ASN A 181 -5.41 -12.30 -30.02
CA ASN A 181 -4.50 -12.62 -31.11
C ASN A 181 -3.80 -13.94 -30.80
N GLU A 182 -4.18 -14.95 -31.58
CA GLU A 182 -3.40 -16.18 -31.77
C GLU A 182 -2.12 -15.84 -32.55
N SER A 183 -0.96 -16.19 -32.03
CA SER A 183 0.12 -16.85 -32.79
C SER A 183 1.36 -17.06 -31.91
N GLY A 184 1.77 -18.32 -31.79
CA GLY A 184 3.03 -18.69 -31.17
C GLY A 184 2.99 -20.08 -30.55
N GLU A 185 2.87 -21.12 -31.38
CA GLU A 185 3.09 -22.51 -30.95
C GLU A 185 4.49 -22.67 -30.34
N MET A 186 4.52 -22.72 -29.01
CA MET A 186 5.49 -23.50 -28.26
C MET A 186 4.71 -24.65 -27.62
N SER A 187 5.10 -25.87 -27.98
CA SER A 187 4.45 -27.09 -27.49
C SER A 187 4.41 -27.14 -25.96
N GLY A 188 3.19 -27.19 -25.42
CA GLY A 188 2.91 -27.70 -24.08
C GLY A 188 2.25 -26.69 -23.14
N VAL A 189 0.92 -26.73 -23.07
CA VAL A 189 0.02 -26.12 -22.07
C VAL A 189 -0.32 -24.64 -22.28
N THR A 190 -1.59 -24.37 -22.61
CA THR A 190 -2.20 -23.03 -22.65
C THR A 190 -2.10 -22.36 -21.27
N PRO A 191 -1.68 -21.09 -21.17
CA PRO A 191 -1.65 -20.40 -19.88
C PRO A 191 -3.05 -20.31 -19.27
N ILE A 192 -3.14 -20.53 -17.96
CA ILE A 192 -4.41 -20.41 -17.21
C ILE A 192 -4.86 -18.94 -17.08
N ALA A 193 -3.90 -18.02 -17.13
CA ALA A 193 -4.14 -16.58 -17.14
C ALA A 193 -3.03 -15.83 -17.85
N SER A 194 -3.34 -14.64 -18.38
CA SER A 194 -2.36 -13.72 -18.94
C SER A 194 -2.74 -12.28 -18.63
N TYR A 195 -1.75 -11.49 -18.21
CA TYR A 195 -1.92 -10.10 -17.79
C TYR A 195 -0.89 -9.20 -18.45
N ARG A 196 -1.20 -7.91 -18.54
CA ARG A 196 -0.27 -6.90 -19.03
C ARG A 196 -0.31 -5.70 -18.09
N THR A 197 0.87 -5.22 -17.70
CA THR A 197 1.04 -4.02 -16.89
C THR A 197 2.11 -3.13 -17.49
N THR A 198 2.02 -1.83 -17.23
CA THR A 198 3.00 -0.85 -17.70
C THR A 198 3.21 0.24 -16.65
N TYR A 199 4.44 0.28 -16.13
CA TYR A 199 4.92 1.41 -15.39
C TYR A 199 5.32 2.54 -16.34
N ASN A 200 4.91 3.76 -15.99
CA ASN A 200 5.39 4.99 -16.59
C ASN A 200 5.98 5.89 -15.51
N HIS A 201 7.09 6.54 -15.83
CA HIS A 201 7.72 7.49 -14.95
C HIS A 201 6.75 8.60 -14.53
N GLY A 202 6.83 9.00 -13.27
CA GLY A 202 5.86 9.91 -12.64
C GLY A 202 4.71 9.21 -11.91
N ASN A 203 4.61 7.88 -11.94
CA ASN A 203 3.71 7.12 -11.08
C ASN A 203 4.44 6.50 -9.87
N PRO A 204 4.56 7.22 -8.72
CA PRO A 204 5.27 6.70 -7.55
C PRO A 204 4.49 5.63 -6.78
N ALA A 205 3.21 5.42 -7.11
CA ALA A 205 2.32 4.47 -6.45
C ALA A 205 2.05 3.23 -7.32
N PHE A 206 2.94 2.96 -8.29
CA PHE A 206 2.81 1.79 -9.16
C PHE A 206 3.02 0.49 -8.37
N ASP A 207 1.93 -0.28 -8.28
CA ASP A 207 1.81 -1.55 -7.57
C ASP A 207 0.62 -2.33 -8.16
N ASP A 208 0.86 -2.95 -9.32
CA ASP A 208 -0.19 -3.70 -10.02
C ASP A 208 -0.18 -5.16 -9.58
N SER A 209 -1.33 -5.67 -9.14
CA SER A 209 -1.54 -7.06 -8.74
C SER A 209 -2.70 -7.71 -9.49
N PHE A 210 -2.59 -9.01 -9.71
CA PHE A 210 -3.53 -9.79 -10.52
C PHE A 210 -3.84 -11.13 -9.84
N SER A 211 -5.13 -11.36 -9.57
CA SER A 211 -5.63 -12.64 -9.04
C SER A 211 -5.56 -13.73 -10.09
N ILE A 212 -4.94 -14.86 -9.74
CA ILE A 212 -4.86 -16.07 -10.55
C ILE A 212 -6.00 -16.99 -10.13
N GLU A 213 -6.94 -17.23 -11.02
CA GLU A 213 -8.15 -18.04 -10.77
C GLU A 213 -8.30 -19.12 -11.84
N THR A 214 -8.94 -20.24 -11.50
CA THR A 214 -9.37 -21.22 -12.50
C THR A 214 -10.51 -20.66 -13.34
N PRO A 215 -10.83 -21.24 -14.52
CA PRO A 215 -12.05 -20.91 -15.26
C PRO A 215 -13.35 -21.10 -14.44
N ALA A 216 -13.31 -21.87 -13.35
CA ALA A 216 -14.44 -22.05 -12.43
C ALA A 216 -14.52 -20.95 -11.34
N GLY A 217 -13.54 -20.04 -11.27
CA GLY A 217 -13.45 -18.98 -10.27
C GLY A 217 -12.74 -19.38 -8.98
N ASP A 218 -12.05 -20.53 -8.95
CA ASP A 218 -11.29 -20.93 -7.77
C ASP A 218 -9.98 -20.14 -7.71
N PHE A 219 -9.76 -19.44 -6.61
CA PHE A 219 -8.51 -18.74 -6.34
C PHE A 219 -7.34 -19.72 -6.21
N LEU A 220 -6.28 -19.51 -7.01
CA LEU A 220 -5.04 -20.29 -7.02
C LEU A 220 -3.86 -19.50 -6.46
N GLY A 221 -3.86 -18.17 -6.58
CA GLY A 221 -2.75 -17.33 -6.15
C GLY A 221 -2.87 -15.91 -6.68
N GLU A 222 -1.81 -15.13 -6.53
CA GLU A 222 -1.74 -13.75 -7.02
C GLU A 222 -0.35 -13.48 -7.56
N CYS A 223 -0.25 -12.68 -8.63
CA CYS A 223 1.03 -12.21 -9.14
C CYS A 223 0.98 -10.73 -9.45
N GLY A 224 2.12 -10.06 -9.43
CA GLY A 224 2.15 -8.62 -9.67
C GLY A 224 3.52 -8.07 -9.99
N VAL A 225 3.51 -6.78 -10.31
CA VAL A 225 4.72 -5.97 -10.55
C VAL A 225 4.58 -4.66 -9.79
N SER A 226 5.58 -4.34 -8.98
CA SER A 226 5.59 -3.12 -8.18
C SER A 226 6.98 -2.49 -8.12
N ILE A 227 7.06 -1.23 -7.65
CA ILE A 227 8.34 -0.54 -7.49
C ILE A 227 9.07 -1.08 -6.25
N SER A 228 10.26 -1.64 -6.46
CA SER A 228 11.09 -2.13 -5.35
C SER A 228 12.00 -1.04 -4.79
N GLU A 229 12.56 -0.18 -5.65
CA GLU A 229 13.42 0.94 -5.24
C GLU A 229 13.30 2.11 -6.21
N SER A 230 13.40 3.32 -5.68
CA SER A 230 13.48 4.55 -6.46
C SER A 230 14.76 5.31 -6.15
N ILE A 231 15.38 5.89 -7.18
CA ILE A 231 16.47 6.86 -7.05
C ILE A 231 15.96 8.30 -7.20
N GLY A 232 16.77 9.26 -6.78
CA GLY A 232 16.40 10.68 -6.75
C GLY A 232 15.79 11.11 -5.40
N SER A 233 15.41 12.38 -5.30
CA SER A 233 14.84 12.94 -4.06
C SER A 233 13.62 13.83 -4.34
N GLY A 234 12.76 13.98 -3.32
CA GLY A 234 11.55 14.82 -3.41
C GLY A 234 10.54 14.32 -4.44
N ALA A 235 10.08 15.22 -5.31
CA ALA A 235 9.08 14.93 -6.36
C ALA A 235 9.66 14.15 -7.57
N SER A 236 10.97 13.95 -7.63
CA SER A 236 11.68 13.29 -8.75
C SER A 236 12.11 11.87 -8.42
N LYS A 237 11.34 11.14 -7.61
CA LYS A 237 11.60 9.72 -7.35
C LYS A 237 11.34 8.92 -8.63
N ALA A 238 12.35 8.20 -9.07
CA ALA A 238 12.34 7.45 -10.32
C ALA A 238 12.66 5.98 -10.06
N ALA A 239 11.83 5.05 -10.54
CA ALA A 239 11.99 3.63 -10.24
C ALA A 239 13.29 3.08 -10.86
N THR A 240 14.20 2.59 -10.02
CA THR A 240 15.48 1.97 -10.44
C THR A 240 15.42 0.45 -10.43
N ALA A 241 14.47 -0.12 -9.69
CA ALA A 241 14.23 -1.55 -9.60
C ALA A 241 12.74 -1.84 -9.45
N MET A 242 12.27 -2.85 -10.18
CA MET A 242 10.91 -3.39 -10.12
C MET A 242 10.96 -4.76 -9.48
N GLU A 243 10.00 -5.07 -8.62
CA GLU A 243 9.81 -6.44 -8.14
C GLU A 243 8.69 -7.10 -8.92
N VAL A 244 8.97 -8.29 -9.43
CA VAL A 244 7.98 -9.23 -9.96
C VAL A 244 7.79 -10.27 -8.88
N TRP A 245 6.56 -10.52 -8.49
CA TRP A 245 6.26 -11.41 -7.37
C TRP A 245 5.12 -12.38 -7.69
N LEU A 246 5.16 -13.54 -7.03
CA LEU A 246 4.20 -14.62 -7.16
C LEU A 246 3.86 -15.18 -5.78
N PHE A 247 2.59 -15.13 -5.44
CA PHE A 247 1.97 -15.78 -4.28
C PHE A 247 1.14 -16.98 -4.75
N ASP A 248 1.28 -18.12 -4.06
CA ASP A 248 0.54 -19.35 -4.31
C ASP A 248 -0.35 -19.62 -3.11
N LYS A 249 -1.63 -19.92 -3.32
CA LYS A 249 -2.58 -20.20 -2.23
C LYS A 249 -2.11 -21.34 -1.31
N ASN A 250 -1.34 -22.28 -1.84
CA ASN A 250 -0.84 -23.44 -1.10
C ASN A 250 0.55 -23.23 -0.47
N ASP A 251 1.21 -22.09 -0.73
CA ASP A 251 2.50 -21.73 -0.13
C ASP A 251 2.41 -20.32 0.51
N ILE A 252 2.61 -20.26 1.83
CA ILE A 252 2.57 -18.99 2.58
C ILE A 252 3.70 -18.01 2.21
N ARG A 253 4.65 -18.42 1.36
CA ARG A 253 5.77 -17.60 0.93
C ARG A 253 5.50 -17.01 -0.45
N THR A 254 5.78 -15.73 -0.59
CA THR A 254 5.85 -15.06 -1.88
C THR A 254 7.24 -15.25 -2.47
N ILE A 255 7.29 -15.72 -3.72
CA ILE A 255 8.52 -15.75 -4.51
C ILE A 255 8.64 -14.40 -5.21
N THR A 256 9.79 -13.74 -5.06
CA THR A 256 10.03 -12.42 -5.62
C THR A 256 11.35 -12.39 -6.37
N LYS A 257 11.33 -11.80 -7.56
CA LYS A 257 12.52 -11.45 -8.34
C LYS A 257 12.55 -9.95 -8.58
N VAL A 258 13.74 -9.35 -8.45
CA VAL A 258 13.92 -7.91 -8.55
C VAL A 258 14.59 -7.59 -9.88
N ALA A 259 13.81 -7.11 -10.85
CA ALA A 259 14.28 -6.61 -12.14
C ALA A 259 14.91 -5.21 -11.97
N MET A 260 16.23 -5.14 -12.08
CA MET A 260 17.03 -3.96 -11.80
C MET A 260 17.46 -3.23 -13.08
N SER A 261 17.55 -1.91 -13.03
CA SER A 261 18.25 -1.11 -14.05
C SER A 261 19.74 -1.49 -14.12
N ASP A 262 20.44 -1.13 -15.20
CA ASP A 262 21.88 -1.37 -15.32
C ASP A 262 22.64 -0.77 -14.13
N HIS A 263 22.30 0.46 -13.74
CA HIS A 263 22.92 1.11 -12.59
C HIS A 263 22.69 0.32 -11.30
N ALA A 264 21.43 -0.05 -11.01
CA ALA A 264 21.10 -0.79 -9.80
C ALA A 264 21.73 -2.18 -9.74
N TYR A 265 21.87 -2.85 -10.89
CA TYR A 265 22.46 -4.19 -10.97
C TYR A 265 23.99 -4.20 -10.84
N PHE A 266 24.67 -3.14 -11.24
CA PHE A 266 26.13 -3.05 -11.11
C PHE A 266 26.60 -2.26 -9.87
N ASP A 267 25.67 -1.73 -9.08
CA ASP A 267 25.95 -1.09 -7.79
C ASP A 267 25.79 -2.09 -6.64
N ASP A 268 26.90 -2.42 -5.97
CA ASP A 268 26.92 -3.39 -4.87
C ASP A 268 26.10 -2.93 -3.66
N ALA A 269 25.98 -1.62 -3.41
CA ALA A 269 25.20 -1.10 -2.29
C ALA A 269 23.70 -1.24 -2.54
N ILE A 270 23.25 -0.94 -3.76
CA ILE A 270 21.84 -1.13 -4.16
C ILE A 270 21.50 -2.63 -4.16
N ARG A 271 22.37 -3.49 -4.69
CA ARG A 271 22.15 -4.94 -4.66
C ARG A 271 22.11 -5.50 -3.25
N ALA A 272 23.02 -5.09 -2.37
CA ALA A 272 23.00 -5.51 -0.97
C ALA A 272 21.70 -5.07 -0.27
N LYS A 273 21.23 -3.85 -0.56
CA LYS A 273 19.95 -3.33 -0.04
C LYS A 273 18.74 -4.13 -0.52
N LEU A 274 18.74 -4.59 -1.78
CA LEU A 274 17.61 -5.30 -2.39
C LEU A 274 17.69 -6.82 -2.26
N SER A 275 18.83 -7.37 -1.85
CA SER A 275 19.01 -8.81 -1.63
C SER A 275 17.95 -9.46 -0.71
N PRO A 276 17.44 -8.80 0.34
CA PRO A 276 16.39 -9.39 1.18
C PRO A 276 15.02 -9.47 0.49
N LYS A 277 14.79 -8.70 -0.59
CA LYS A 277 13.51 -8.62 -1.27
C LYS A 277 13.29 -9.72 -2.30
N GLY A 278 14.36 -10.21 -2.93
CA GLY A 278 14.26 -11.22 -3.98
C GLY A 278 15.55 -11.42 -4.75
N GLU A 279 15.53 -12.39 -5.66
CA GLU A 279 16.67 -12.68 -6.53
C GLU A 279 16.87 -11.53 -7.53
N PRO A 280 18.09 -10.97 -7.67
CA PRO A 280 18.35 -9.88 -8.60
C PRO A 280 18.38 -10.37 -10.06
N VAL A 281 17.66 -9.68 -10.93
CA VAL A 281 17.63 -9.91 -12.38
C VAL A 281 18.00 -8.61 -13.08
N LEU A 282 18.87 -8.68 -14.09
CA LEU A 282 19.18 -7.52 -14.92
C LEU A 282 18.04 -7.30 -15.91
N ALA A 283 17.36 -6.16 -15.83
CA ALA A 283 16.26 -5.86 -16.74
C ALA A 283 16.77 -5.58 -18.16
N ARG A 284 16.26 -6.33 -19.13
CA ARG A 284 16.51 -6.13 -20.57
C ARG A 284 15.19 -6.26 -21.34
N PRO A 285 15.02 -5.55 -22.47
CA PRO A 285 13.95 -5.88 -23.40
C PRO A 285 13.98 -7.36 -23.78
N ASP A 286 12.81 -7.98 -23.87
CA ASP A 286 12.56 -9.39 -24.16
C ASP A 286 13.04 -10.40 -23.11
N GLU A 287 13.66 -9.94 -22.01
CA GLU A 287 14.03 -10.80 -20.88
C GLU A 287 12.78 -11.41 -20.23
N VAL A 288 12.88 -12.69 -19.84
CA VAL A 288 11.79 -13.41 -19.19
C VAL A 288 12.18 -13.71 -17.75
N VAL A 289 11.48 -13.04 -16.82
CA VAL A 289 11.59 -13.30 -15.39
C VAL A 289 10.67 -14.48 -15.05
N VAL A 290 11.26 -15.63 -14.71
CA VAL A 290 10.53 -16.85 -14.35
C VAL A 290 10.41 -16.94 -12.83
N LEU A 291 9.19 -17.11 -12.32
CA LEU A 291 8.89 -17.39 -10.92
C LEU A 291 8.17 -18.73 -10.81
N GLU A 292 8.54 -19.52 -9.82
CA GLU A 292 8.06 -20.89 -9.67
C GLU A 292 7.74 -21.16 -8.20
N THR A 293 6.52 -21.62 -7.93
CA THR A 293 6.06 -22.11 -6.62
C THR A 293 5.80 -23.61 -6.69
N ALA A 294 5.15 -24.18 -5.66
CA ALA A 294 4.75 -25.57 -5.67
C ALA A 294 3.71 -25.88 -6.75
N ALA A 295 2.72 -25.01 -6.97
CA ALA A 295 1.61 -25.25 -7.88
C ALA A 295 1.59 -24.35 -9.13
N LEU A 296 2.32 -23.23 -9.14
CA LEU A 296 2.26 -22.22 -10.20
C LEU A 296 3.63 -21.91 -10.81
N ILE A 297 3.60 -21.57 -12.10
CA ILE A 297 4.73 -21.00 -12.83
C ILE A 297 4.25 -19.70 -13.47
N VAL A 298 5.03 -18.63 -13.27
CA VAL A 298 4.83 -17.34 -13.92
C VAL A 298 6.02 -17.02 -14.80
N ASN A 299 5.75 -16.69 -16.06
CA ASN A 299 6.72 -16.04 -16.94
C ASN A 299 6.31 -14.59 -17.14
N ALA A 300 7.10 -13.68 -16.60
CA ALA A 300 6.96 -12.24 -16.79
C ALA A 300 7.97 -11.77 -17.84
N ARG A 301 7.50 -11.55 -19.07
CA ARG A 301 8.31 -11.04 -20.18
C ARG A 301 8.33 -9.51 -20.17
N ILE A 302 9.51 -8.93 -20.16
CA ILE A 302 9.70 -7.48 -20.31
C ILE A 302 9.50 -7.13 -21.79
N THR A 303 8.31 -6.68 -22.15
CA THR A 303 7.94 -6.40 -23.56
C THR A 303 8.41 -5.03 -24.04
N GLN A 304 8.53 -4.07 -23.13
CA GLN A 304 9.04 -2.73 -23.44
C GLN A 304 9.80 -2.18 -22.25
N MET A 305 10.94 -1.55 -22.52
CA MET A 305 11.75 -0.89 -21.50
C MET A 305 12.49 0.29 -22.11
N ALA A 306 12.40 1.44 -21.46
CA ALA A 306 13.20 2.61 -21.77
C ALA A 306 13.80 3.17 -20.48
N TYR A 307 15.06 3.58 -20.54
CA TYR A 307 15.67 4.36 -19.46
C TYR A 307 15.33 5.84 -19.63
N GLY A 308 15.18 6.53 -18.49
CA GLY A 308 15.04 7.97 -18.52
C GLY A 308 16.38 8.68 -18.66
N ASN A 309 16.33 9.94 -19.08
CA ASN A 309 17.49 10.73 -19.49
C ASN A 309 17.70 11.99 -18.62
N ASP A 310 17.33 11.95 -17.33
CA ASP A 310 17.59 13.07 -16.43
C ASP A 310 19.11 13.24 -16.21
N PRO A 311 19.70 14.39 -16.60
CA PRO A 311 21.14 14.62 -16.45
C PRO A 311 21.62 14.69 -14.99
N ASN A 312 20.70 14.78 -14.02
CA ASN A 312 21.02 14.77 -12.59
C ASN A 312 21.03 13.36 -11.99
N LEU A 313 20.61 12.34 -12.75
CA LEU A 313 20.59 10.95 -12.31
C LEU A 313 21.65 10.13 -13.05
N PRO A 314 22.09 8.99 -12.47
CA PRO A 314 23.02 8.08 -13.13
C PRO A 314 22.49 7.62 -14.50
N ASP A 315 23.41 7.45 -15.46
CA ASP A 315 23.07 6.89 -16.78
C ASP A 315 22.48 5.49 -16.62
N LYS A 316 21.43 5.20 -17.39
CA LYS A 316 20.62 3.97 -17.26
C LYS A 316 20.20 3.69 -15.81
N GLY A 317 19.95 4.76 -15.05
CA GLY A 317 19.68 4.73 -13.62
C GLY A 317 18.25 4.36 -13.23
N TYR A 318 17.28 4.62 -14.11
CA TYR A 318 15.87 4.44 -13.80
C TYR A 318 15.05 4.20 -15.06
N PHE A 319 13.91 3.54 -14.89
CA PHE A 319 12.97 3.27 -15.97
C PHE A 319 12.11 4.50 -16.25
N ASP A 320 12.07 4.93 -17.51
CA ASP A 320 11.07 5.89 -18.01
C ASP A 320 9.75 5.18 -18.32
N ASN A 321 9.88 4.00 -18.93
CA ASN A 321 8.79 3.09 -19.23
C ASN A 321 9.24 1.65 -19.00
N PHE A 322 8.36 0.83 -18.41
CA PHE A 322 8.61 -0.58 -18.15
C PHE A 322 7.30 -1.37 -18.30
N ALA A 323 7.16 -2.14 -19.37
CA ALA A 323 5.98 -2.93 -19.67
C ALA A 323 6.27 -4.42 -19.56
N VAL A 324 5.38 -5.14 -18.88
CA VAL A 324 5.50 -6.58 -18.64
C VAL A 324 4.24 -7.28 -19.12
N GLU A 325 4.45 -8.39 -19.82
CA GLU A 325 3.41 -9.36 -20.11
C GLU A 325 3.66 -10.60 -19.25
N ILE A 326 2.64 -10.97 -18.49
CA ILE A 326 2.69 -12.05 -17.52
C ILE A 326 1.84 -13.19 -18.06
N SER A 327 2.42 -14.39 -18.12
CA SER A 327 1.70 -15.61 -18.43
C SER A 327 1.84 -16.59 -17.27
N VAL A 328 0.75 -17.24 -16.92
CA VAL A 328 0.66 -18.11 -15.74
C VAL A 328 0.25 -19.51 -16.14
N TRP A 329 0.90 -20.52 -15.55
CA TRP A 329 0.56 -21.94 -15.72
C TRP A 329 0.42 -22.62 -14.35
N ALA A 330 -0.51 -23.57 -14.26
CA ALA A 330 -0.56 -24.51 -13.15
C ALA A 330 0.31 -25.73 -13.46
N LYS A 331 0.98 -26.28 -12.45
CA LYS A 331 1.74 -27.53 -12.56
C LYS A 331 0.80 -28.73 -12.44
N ASP A 332 0.96 -29.72 -13.31
CA ASP A 332 0.10 -30.91 -13.39
C ASP A 332 0.11 -31.77 -12.09
N ASP A 333 1.09 -31.59 -11.20
CA ASP A 333 1.25 -32.33 -9.95
C ASP A 333 0.82 -31.55 -8.68
N ALA A 334 0.16 -30.40 -8.82
CA ALA A 334 -0.36 -29.69 -7.66
C ALA A 334 -1.42 -30.58 -6.96
N PRO A 335 -1.28 -30.88 -5.65
CA PRO A 335 -2.25 -31.71 -4.95
C PRO A 335 -3.57 -30.95 -4.91
N THR A 336 -4.45 -31.24 -5.86
CA THR A 336 -5.86 -30.92 -5.75
C THR A 336 -6.31 -31.56 -4.45
N GLY A 337 -6.67 -30.75 -3.45
CA GLY A 337 -7.08 -31.16 -2.11
C GLY A 337 -8.39 -31.95 -2.08
N GLY A 338 -8.60 -32.88 -3.00
CA GLY A 338 -9.53 -33.99 -2.87
C GLY A 338 -8.83 -35.12 -2.14
N GLY A 339 -8.83 -35.08 -0.80
CA GLY A 339 -8.58 -36.30 -0.03
C GLY A 339 -9.54 -37.41 -0.51
N PRO A 340 -9.11 -38.68 -0.57
CA PRO A 340 -9.97 -39.76 -1.00
C PRO A 340 -11.26 -39.72 -0.18
N ALA A 341 -12.41 -39.73 -0.87
CA ALA A 341 -13.70 -39.84 -0.24
C ALA A 341 -13.66 -41.07 0.69
N MET A 342 -13.69 -40.83 2.01
CA MET A 342 -13.90 -41.91 2.96
C MET A 342 -15.28 -42.50 2.66
N ASN A 343 -15.27 -43.72 2.15
CA ASN A 343 -16.47 -44.46 1.86
C ASN A 343 -17.14 -44.80 3.20
N PHE A 344 -18.40 -44.42 3.36
CA PHE A 344 -19.15 -44.55 4.63
C PHE A 344 -19.56 -46.00 4.96
N ASP A 345 -19.02 -46.98 4.24
CA ASP A 345 -19.35 -48.41 4.35
C ASP A 345 -18.36 -49.22 5.21
N ASP A 346 -17.32 -48.58 5.78
CA ASP A 346 -16.30 -49.24 6.64
C ASP A 346 -16.52 -49.02 8.16
N PHE A 347 -17.76 -48.82 8.60
CA PHE A 347 -18.14 -48.84 10.03
C PHE A 347 -19.08 -49.99 10.41
#